data_AF-A0A503KF39-F1
#
_entry.id   AF-A0A503KF39-F1
#
_cell.length_a   1.000
_cell.length_b   1.000
_cell.length_c   1.000
_cell.angle_alpha   90.00
_cell.angle_beta   90.00
_cell.angle_gamma   90.00
#
_symmetry.space_group_name_H-M   'P 1'
#
loop_
_entity.id
_entity.type
_entity.pdbx_description
1 polymer ?
#
loop_
_entity_poly.entity_id
_entity_poly.type
_entity_poly.pdbx_seq_one_letter_code
_entity_poly.pdbx_strand_id
1 'polypeptide(L)'
;MTPILAFLAQRGYTEFRDVGVVVEGWPVQFIPVANDLDKEALDQALDIDFATDPDELGVPTRVLRAEHIVATALKLGRPKDHMRMAAFVESQAYDSDALDDVLTR
;
A
#
# COMPACT_ATOMS: atom_id res chain seq x y z
N MET A 1 4.33 12.84 -10.69
CA MET A 1 2.92 12.42 -10.72
C MET A 1 2.25 12.58 -12.09
N THR A 2 2.66 13.55 -12.92
CA THR A 2 2.04 13.85 -14.22
C THR A 2 1.85 12.67 -15.18
N PRO A 3 2.79 11.70 -15.31
CA PRO A 3 2.61 10.58 -16.25
C PRO A 3 1.41 9.68 -15.92
N ILE A 4 1.20 9.36 -14.64
CA ILE A 4 0.10 8.50 -14.18
C ILE A 4 -1.24 9.20 -14.38
N LEU A 5 -1.33 10.47 -13.99
CA LEU A 5 -2.56 11.25 -14.15
C LEU A 5 -2.91 11.46 -15.62
N ALA A 6 -1.93 11.70 -16.49
CA ALA A 6 -2.15 11.81 -17.92
C ALA A 6 -2.64 10.48 -18.53
N PHE A 7 -2.07 9.35 -18.10
CA PHE A 7 -2.51 8.02 -18.53
C PHE A 7 -3.98 7.72 -18.14
N LEU A 8 -4.37 8.12 -16.93
CA LEU A 8 -5.73 7.98 -16.42
C LEU A 8 -6.71 8.91 -17.16
N ALA A 9 -6.32 10.16 -17.41
CA ALA A 9 -7.13 11.12 -18.15
C ALA A 9 -7.44 10.65 -19.58
N GLN A 10 -6.48 10.01 -20.27
CA GLN A 10 -6.70 9.40 -21.59
C GLN A 10 -7.73 8.27 -21.58
N ARG A 11 -8.03 7.69 -20.39
CA ARG A 11 -9.05 6.65 -20.19
C ARG A 11 -10.37 7.20 -19.62
N GLY A 12 -10.50 8.53 -19.50
CA GLY A 12 -11.70 9.18 -19.00
C GLY A 12 -11.73 9.37 -17.48
N TYR A 13 -10.71 8.93 -16.74
CA TYR A 13 -10.61 9.14 -15.30
C TYR A 13 -10.02 10.53 -15.01
N THR A 14 -10.89 11.53 -14.86
CA THR A 14 -10.51 12.93 -14.61
C THR A 14 -11.08 13.50 -13.32
N GLU A 15 -12.10 12.86 -12.75
CA GLU A 15 -12.72 13.29 -11.49
C GLU A 15 -11.76 13.03 -10.32
N PHE A 16 -11.65 14.02 -9.42
CA PHE A 16 -10.98 13.88 -8.15
C PHE A 16 -12.00 13.92 -7.01
N ARG A 17 -11.82 13.04 -6.03
CA ARG A 17 -12.56 13.02 -4.77
C ARG A 17 -11.59 12.81 -3.61
N ASP A 18 -11.65 13.71 -2.64
CA ASP A 18 -10.71 13.82 -1.53
C ASP A 18 -9.25 13.85 -1.99
N VAL A 19 -8.53 12.75 -1.78
CA VAL A 19 -7.08 12.63 -2.02
C VAL A 19 -6.73 11.87 -3.29
N GLY A 20 -7.72 11.45 -4.09
CA GLY A 20 -7.50 10.53 -5.21
C GLY A 20 -8.31 10.81 -6.47
N VAL A 21 -7.87 10.22 -7.58
CA VAL A 21 -8.63 10.16 -8.83
C VAL A 21 -9.69 9.08 -8.69
N VAL A 22 -10.91 9.35 -9.14
CA VAL A 22 -11.98 8.35 -9.13
C VAL A 22 -11.81 7.37 -10.29
N VAL A 23 -11.58 6.11 -9.96
CA VAL A 23 -11.48 4.98 -10.92
C VAL A 23 -12.58 3.99 -10.57
N GLU A 24 -13.50 3.74 -11.52
CA GLU A 24 -14.65 2.86 -11.32
C GLU A 24 -15.44 3.12 -10.01
N GLY A 25 -15.58 4.40 -9.66
CA GLY A 25 -16.29 4.85 -8.45
C GLY A 25 -15.45 4.91 -7.17
N TRP A 26 -14.20 4.43 -7.18
CA TRP A 26 -13.30 4.42 -6.02
C TRP A 26 -12.24 5.53 -6.09
N PRO A 27 -12.01 6.30 -4.99
CA PRO A 27 -10.90 7.26 -4.94
C PRO A 27 -9.56 6.54 -4.79
N VAL A 28 -8.71 6.62 -5.82
CA VAL A 28 -7.37 6.02 -5.87
C VAL A 28 -6.31 7.10 -5.66
N GLN A 29 -5.55 7.01 -4.58
CA GLN A 29 -4.45 7.92 -4.27
C GLN A 29 -3.11 7.36 -4.74
N PHE A 30 -2.32 8.19 -5.43
CA PHE A 30 -0.94 7.87 -5.80
C PHE A 30 0.01 8.62 -4.87
N ILE A 31 0.76 7.86 -4.07
CA ILE A 31 1.71 8.40 -3.10
C ILE A 31 3.13 8.26 -3.68
N PRO A 32 3.89 9.36 -3.86
CA PRO A 32 5.27 9.25 -4.29
C PRO A 32 6.15 8.72 -3.16
N VAL A 33 7.26 8.07 -3.53
CA VAL A 33 8.35 7.77 -2.59
C VAL A 33 8.86 9.08 -2.02
N ALA A 34 8.74 9.25 -0.70
CA ALA A 34 9.13 10.49 -0.03
C ALA A 34 10.33 10.31 0.91
N ASN A 35 10.68 9.08 1.26
CA ASN A 35 11.79 8.78 2.17
C ASN A 35 12.36 7.37 1.92
N ASP A 36 13.43 7.02 2.63
CA ASP A 36 14.14 5.74 2.46
C ASP A 36 13.29 4.52 2.86
N LEU A 37 12.42 4.65 3.87
CA LEU A 37 11.48 3.59 4.25
C LEU A 37 10.46 3.33 3.12
N ASP A 38 9.94 4.37 2.47
CA ASP A 38 9.03 4.21 1.31
C ASP A 38 9.75 3.53 0.14
N LYS A 39 11.02 3.90 -0.09
CA LYS A 39 11.84 3.31 -1.15
C LYS A 39 12.07 1.83 -0.90
N GLU A 40 12.49 1.47 0.30
CA GLU A 40 12.71 0.08 0.68
C GLU A 40 11.43 -0.73 0.60
N ALA A 41 10.31 -0.18 1.07
CA ALA A 41 9.01 -0.84 1.01
C ALA A 41 8.63 -1.22 -0.42
N LEU A 42 8.88 -0.32 -1.39
CA LEU A 42 8.66 -0.62 -2.81
C LEU A 42 9.66 -1.62 -3.37
N ASP A 43 10.95 -1.49 -3.03
CA ASP A 43 11.99 -2.40 -3.52
C ASP A 43 11.75 -3.84 -3.05
N GLN A 44 11.26 -4.01 -1.81
CA GLN A 44 10.98 -5.31 -1.20
C GLN A 44 9.50 -5.73 -1.28
N ALA A 45 8.66 -5.02 -2.03
CA ALA A 45 7.25 -5.36 -2.20
C ALA A 45 7.09 -6.77 -2.81
N LEU A 46 6.10 -7.50 -2.32
CA LEU A 46 5.79 -8.87 -2.70
C LEU A 46 4.91 -8.89 -3.95
N ASP A 47 5.20 -9.77 -4.89
CA ASP A 47 4.28 -10.10 -5.98
C ASP A 47 3.32 -11.21 -5.50
N ILE A 48 2.02 -10.93 -5.59
CA ILE A 48 0.93 -11.85 -5.26
C ILE A 48 0.03 -12.04 -6.47
N ASP A 49 -0.68 -13.16 -6.51
CA ASP A 49 -1.78 -13.35 -7.44
C ASP A 49 -3.10 -13.06 -6.72
N PHE A 50 -3.70 -11.88 -6.96
CA PHE A 50 -4.88 -11.43 -6.23
C PHE A 50 -6.17 -11.85 -6.96
N ALA A 51 -6.91 -12.78 -6.38
CA ALA A 51 -8.22 -13.21 -6.86
C ALA A 51 -9.32 -12.83 -5.87
N THR A 52 -10.43 -12.29 -6.37
CA THR A 52 -11.63 -11.96 -5.57
C THR A 52 -12.60 -13.13 -5.46
N ASP A 53 -12.54 -14.06 -6.43
CA ASP A 53 -13.28 -15.31 -6.46
C ASP A 53 -12.28 -16.47 -6.61
N PRO A 54 -12.39 -17.56 -5.82
CA PRO A 54 -11.51 -18.73 -5.93
C PRO A 54 -11.47 -19.39 -7.31
N ASP A 55 -12.53 -19.22 -8.11
CA ASP A 55 -12.64 -19.81 -9.45
C ASP A 55 -12.15 -18.87 -10.57
N GLU A 56 -11.77 -17.63 -10.25
CA GLU A 56 -11.23 -16.66 -11.21
C GLU A 56 -9.70 -16.70 -11.30
N LEU A 57 -9.18 -16.36 -12.48
CA LEU A 57 -7.76 -16.13 -12.64
C LEU A 57 -7.38 -14.86 -11.86
N GLY A 58 -6.39 -14.96 -10.98
CA GLY A 58 -5.93 -13.81 -10.22
C GLY A 58 -5.28 -12.74 -11.10
N VAL A 59 -5.20 -11.53 -10.53
CA VAL A 59 -4.50 -10.39 -11.11
C VAL A 59 -3.13 -10.27 -10.43
N PRO A 60 -2.02 -10.38 -11.19
CA PRO A 60 -0.69 -10.15 -10.65
C PRO A 60 -0.61 -8.75 -10.04
N THR A 61 -0.37 -8.72 -8.73
CA THR A 61 -0.43 -7.50 -7.92
C THR A 61 0.81 -7.42 -7.05
N ARG A 62 1.44 -6.25 -7.02
CA ARG A 62 2.59 -6.01 -6.15
C ARG A 62 2.15 -5.24 -4.91
N VAL A 63 2.37 -5.81 -3.73
CA VAL A 63 1.91 -5.29 -2.43
C VAL A 63 3.08 -5.05 -1.47
N LEU A 64 2.99 -3.98 -0.68
CA LEU A 64 3.99 -3.72 0.35
C LEU A 64 3.94 -4.83 1.41
N ARG A 65 5.12 -5.18 1.93
CA ARG A 65 5.23 -6.11 3.05
C ARG A 65 4.59 -5.53 4.31
N ALA A 66 4.05 -6.41 5.16
CA ALA A 66 3.46 -6.02 6.43
C ALA A 66 4.44 -5.22 7.30
N GLU A 67 5.71 -5.60 7.32
CA GLU A 67 6.74 -4.96 8.14
C GLU A 67 6.88 -3.46 7.83
N HIS A 68 6.98 -3.09 6.55
CA HIS A 68 7.07 -1.69 6.13
C HIS A 68 5.78 -0.91 6.39
N ILE A 69 4.61 -1.57 6.28
CA ILE A 69 3.32 -0.96 6.62
C ILE A 69 3.23 -0.67 8.12
N VAL A 70 3.65 -1.61 8.97
CA VAL A 70 3.68 -1.45 10.43
C VAL A 70 4.69 -0.36 10.83
N ALA A 71 5.89 -0.37 10.27
CA ALA A 71 6.90 0.67 10.52
C ALA A 71 6.40 2.07 10.12
N THR A 72 5.73 2.18 8.97
CA THR A 72 5.10 3.44 8.53
C THR A 72 3.98 3.87 9.47
N ALA A 73 3.13 2.93 9.90
CA ALA A 73 2.05 3.18 10.86
C ALA A 73 2.59 3.68 12.20
N LEU A 74 3.66 3.06 12.71
CA LEU A 74 4.34 3.46 13.93
C LEU A 74 4.93 4.87 13.83
N LYS A 75 5.62 5.16 12.71
CA LYS A 75 6.23 6.48 12.45
C LYS A 75 5.20 7.61 12.38
N LEU A 76 4.04 7.36 11.78
CA LEU A 76 2.98 8.38 11.62
C LEU A 76 2.11 8.55 12.86
N GLY A 77 1.89 7.47 13.64
CA GLY A 77 1.25 7.53 14.96
C GLY A 77 -0.18 8.09 14.96
N ARG A 78 -0.92 8.02 13.84
CA ARG A 78 -2.30 8.55 13.79
C ARG A 78 -3.25 7.55 14.46
N PRO A 79 -4.43 7.99 14.96
CA PRO A 79 -5.41 7.09 15.57
C PRO A 79 -5.76 5.84 14.74
N LYS A 80 -5.88 5.99 13.41
CA LYS A 80 -6.13 4.87 12.49
C LYS A 80 -4.94 3.91 12.31
N ASP A 81 -3.72 4.39 12.52
CA ASP A 81 -2.52 3.58 12.39
C ASP A 81 -2.39 2.62 13.58
N HIS A 82 -2.83 3.01 14.78
CA HIS A 82 -2.91 2.10 15.93
C HIS A 82 -3.84 0.91 15.68
N MET A 83 -5.03 1.15 15.11
CA MET A 83 -5.95 0.08 14.74
C MET A 83 -5.35 -0.86 13.68
N ARG A 84 -4.63 -0.30 12.70
CA ARG A 84 -3.94 -1.09 11.68
C ARG A 84 -2.85 -1.98 12.29
N MET A 85 -2.03 -1.44 13.19
CA MET A 85 -1.00 -2.22 13.86
C MET A 85 -1.60 -3.35 14.70
N ALA A 86 -2.69 -3.09 15.44
CA ALA A 86 -3.40 -4.13 16.18
C ALA A 86 -3.87 -5.27 15.26
N ALA A 87 -4.44 -4.95 14.08
CA ALA A 87 -4.87 -5.96 13.12
C ALA A 87 -3.72 -6.84 12.61
N PHE A 88 -2.53 -6.28 12.35
CA PHE A 88 -1.35 -7.08 11.98
C PHE A 88 -0.88 -7.99 13.12
N VAL A 89 -0.94 -7.51 14.36
CA VAL A 89 -0.61 -8.31 15.56
C VAL A 89 -1.58 -9.46 15.74
N GLU A 90 -2.89 -9.18 15.69
CA GLU A 90 -3.94 -10.17 15.87
C GLU A 90 -3.94 -11.24 14.78
N SER A 91 -3.67 -10.86 13.53
CA SER A 91 -3.60 -11.79 12.40
C SER A 91 -2.27 -12.54 12.29
N GLN A 92 -1.26 -12.18 13.08
CA GLN A 92 0.12 -12.68 12.97
C GLN A 92 0.66 -12.58 11.54
N ALA A 93 0.23 -11.56 10.78
CA ALA A 93 0.52 -11.40 9.36
C ALA A 93 1.81 -10.62 9.09
N TYR A 94 2.81 -10.73 9.97
CA TYR A 94 4.12 -10.11 9.83
C TYR A 94 5.21 -11.03 10.40
N ASP A 95 6.42 -10.89 9.88
CA ASP A 95 7.63 -11.52 10.41
C ASP A 95 8.24 -10.62 11.49
N SER A 96 8.40 -11.14 12.71
CA SER A 96 8.89 -10.36 13.85
C SER A 96 10.34 -9.93 13.71
N ASP A 97 11.20 -10.80 13.17
CA ASP A 97 12.63 -10.53 13.03
C ASP A 97 12.86 -9.52 11.91
N ALA A 98 12.12 -9.67 10.81
CA ALA A 98 12.16 -8.69 9.72
C ALA A 98 11.55 -7.34 10.13
N LEU A 99 10.53 -7.32 10.99
CA LEU A 99 9.99 -6.07 11.52
C LEU A 99 11.03 -5.36 12.41
N ASP A 100 11.68 -6.09 13.32
CA ASP A 100 12.72 -5.52 14.17
C ASP A 100 13.89 -4.95 13.35
N ASP A 101 14.30 -5.66 12.31
CA ASP A 101 15.30 -5.19 11.35
C ASP A 101 14.87 -3.90 10.63
N VAL A 102 13.61 -3.79 10.19
CA VAL A 102 13.10 -2.53 9.58
C VAL A 102 13.06 -1.39 10.60
N LEU A 103 12.77 -1.67 11.86
CA LEU A 103 12.60 -0.65 12.91
C LEU A 103 13.92 -0.12 13.49
N THR A 104 14.99 -0.91 13.41
CA THR A 104 16.29 -0.61 14.04
C THR A 104 17.29 0.07 13.09
N ARG A 105 16.90 0.27 11.82
CA ARG A 105 17.70 0.90 10.78
C ARG A 105 17.57 2.42 10.73
#